data_AF-A0A3D2K2P3-F1
#
_entry.id   AF-A0A3D2K2P3-F1
#
_cell.length_a   1.000
_cell.length_b   1.000
_cell.length_c   1.000
_cell.angle_alpha   90.00
_cell.angle_beta   90.00
_cell.angle_gamma   90.00
#
_symmetry.space_group_name_H-M   'P 1'
#
loop_
_entity.id
_entity.type
_entity.pdbx_description
1 polymer ?
#
loop_
_entity_poly.entity_id
_entity_poly.type
_entity_poly.pdbx_seq_one_letter_code
_entity_poly.pdbx_strand_id
1 'polypeptide(L)'
;MTFGRFDHNNPKVVGPKLETGKYYITAGRLAAGTGTVKMELFVNSANLVGAGMFPVKADANPSKMAIGQERDAIEHPGKESFDGEIARFLIYQRPLTDQELNKTIKYLALYYGLKKAWYTKRGHQW
;
A
#
# COMPACT_ATOMS: atom_id res chain seq x y z
N MET A 1 -16.81 -19.91 -4.84
CA MET A 1 -16.01 -18.71 -4.54
C MET A 1 -15.64 -18.78 -3.07
N THR A 2 -14.35 -18.80 -2.72
CA THR A 2 -13.93 -18.77 -1.30
C THR A 2 -13.17 -17.48 -1.05
N PHE A 3 -13.77 -16.60 -0.25
CA PHE A 3 -13.13 -15.42 0.32
C PHE A 3 -12.06 -15.86 1.34
N GLY A 4 -10.96 -15.10 1.45
CA GLY A 4 -10.01 -15.24 2.57
C GLY A 4 -8.93 -16.33 2.48
N ARG A 5 -8.78 -17.05 1.35
CA ARG A 5 -7.60 -17.92 1.14
C ARG A 5 -6.46 -17.14 0.50
N PHE A 6 -5.25 -17.26 1.04
CA PHE A 6 -4.03 -16.81 0.37
C PHE A 6 -3.56 -17.93 -0.54
N ASP A 7 -3.75 -17.76 -1.85
CA ASP A 7 -3.38 -18.73 -2.87
C ASP A 7 -2.84 -18.01 -4.11
N HIS A 8 -2.67 -18.74 -5.21
CA HIS A 8 -2.15 -18.19 -6.46
C HIS A 8 -3.02 -17.07 -7.06
N ASN A 9 -4.33 -17.01 -6.74
CA ASN A 9 -5.26 -15.98 -7.21
C ASN A 9 -5.40 -14.81 -6.22
N ASN A 10 -5.01 -15.01 -4.97
CA ASN A 10 -5.03 -14.00 -3.92
C ASN A 10 -3.70 -14.02 -3.14
N PRO A 11 -2.60 -13.58 -3.78
CA PRO A 11 -1.27 -13.65 -3.20
C PRO A 11 -1.15 -12.74 -1.97
N LYS A 12 -0.55 -13.27 -0.91
CA LYS A 12 -0.25 -12.51 0.30
C LYS A 12 1.09 -11.78 0.14
N VAL A 13 1.08 -10.45 0.25
CA VAL A 13 2.29 -9.65 0.44
C VAL A 13 2.23 -9.03 1.83
N VAL A 14 3.29 -9.23 2.62
CA VAL A 14 3.33 -8.85 4.03
C VAL A 14 4.42 -7.82 4.26
N GLY A 15 4.11 -6.82 5.08
CA GLY A 15 5.09 -5.86 5.60
C GLY A 15 5.23 -5.93 7.11
N PRO A 16 5.99 -5.02 7.73
CA PRO A 16 6.13 -4.97 9.18
C PRO A 16 4.80 -4.63 9.85
N LYS A 17 4.63 -5.08 11.09
CA LYS A 17 3.53 -4.62 11.95
C LYS A 17 3.70 -3.13 12.22
N LEU A 18 2.65 -2.35 11.96
CA LEU A 18 2.60 -0.92 12.21
C LEU A 18 2.08 -0.64 13.62
N GLU A 19 2.49 0.47 14.21
CA GLU A 19 2.01 0.90 15.53
C GLU A 19 0.73 1.73 15.38
N THR A 20 -0.24 1.49 16.27
CA THR A 20 -1.48 2.29 16.35
C THR A 20 -1.17 3.75 16.70
N GLY A 21 -1.93 4.69 16.14
CA GLY A 21 -1.79 6.12 16.44
C GLY A 21 -0.58 6.80 15.79
N LYS A 22 0.09 6.14 14.85
CA LYS A 22 1.17 6.73 14.05
C LYS A 22 0.78 6.80 12.57
N TYR A 23 1.16 7.90 11.93
CA TYR A 23 1.05 8.05 10.48
C TYR A 23 2.19 7.34 9.75
N TYR A 24 1.83 6.61 8.70
CA TYR A 24 2.75 5.94 7.79
C TYR A 24 2.41 6.33 6.35
N ILE A 25 3.43 6.29 5.48
CA ILE A 25 3.20 6.26 4.04
C ILE A 25 3.26 4.80 3.63
N THR A 26 2.13 4.25 3.19
CA THR A 26 2.08 2.92 2.56
C THR A 26 1.87 3.09 1.07
N ALA A 27 2.53 2.26 0.26
CA ALA A 27 2.30 2.23 -1.17
C ALA A 27 2.30 0.78 -1.68
N GLY A 28 1.30 0.46 -2.49
CA GLY A 28 1.28 -0.72 -3.33
C GLY A 28 1.63 -0.32 -4.76
N ARG A 29 2.45 -1.12 -5.44
CA ARG A 29 2.71 -0.97 -6.88
C ARG A 29 2.46 -2.30 -7.59
N LEU A 30 1.58 -2.28 -8.58
CA LEU A 30 1.33 -3.41 -9.47
C LEU A 30 1.94 -3.08 -10.84
N ALA A 31 2.75 -4.00 -11.38
CA ALA A 31 3.30 -3.85 -12.71
C ALA A 31 2.19 -3.83 -13.79
N ALA A 32 2.46 -3.18 -14.91
CA ALA A 32 1.48 -3.02 -15.99
C ALA A 32 1.28 -4.33 -16.78
N GLY A 33 0.14 -4.42 -17.46
CA GLY A 33 -0.19 -5.53 -18.35
C GLY A 33 -1.13 -6.57 -17.74
N THR A 34 -1.35 -7.63 -18.50
CA THR A 34 -2.20 -8.78 -18.15
C THR A 34 -1.34 -10.03 -17.91
N GLY A 35 -1.92 -11.07 -17.32
CA GLY A 35 -1.21 -12.28 -16.92
C GLY A 35 -0.59 -12.12 -15.54
N THR A 36 0.49 -12.82 -15.25
CA THR A 36 1.12 -12.81 -13.93
C THR A 36 2.13 -11.68 -13.83
N VAL A 37 1.79 -10.63 -13.08
CA VAL A 37 2.62 -9.41 -12.96
C VAL A 37 3.13 -9.23 -11.53
N LYS A 38 4.21 -8.47 -11.37
CA LYS A 38 4.82 -8.19 -10.06
C LYS A 38 3.95 -7.23 -9.25
N MET A 39 3.73 -7.56 -7.98
CA MET A 39 3.15 -6.70 -6.96
C MET A 39 4.19 -6.38 -5.89
N GLU A 40 4.23 -5.15 -5.43
CA GLU A 40 5.23 -4.64 -4.49
C GLU A 40 4.57 -3.80 -3.40
N LEU A 41 5.12 -3.89 -2.19
CA LEU A 41 4.70 -3.15 -1.00
C LEU A 41 5.86 -2.32 -0.46
N PHE A 42 5.55 -1.09 -0.07
CA PHE A 42 6.49 -0.11 0.45
C PHE A 42 5.92 0.55 1.71
N VAL A 43 6.79 0.85 2.67
CA VAL A 43 6.44 1.57 3.90
C VAL A 43 7.49 2.66 4.17
N ASN A 44 7.05 3.92 4.25
CA ASN A 44 7.82 5.13 4.55
C ASN A 44 9.00 5.47 3.60
N SER A 45 9.42 4.54 2.75
CA SER A 45 10.52 4.71 1.79
C SER A 45 10.22 3.91 0.52
N ALA A 46 10.93 4.20 -0.57
CA ALA A 46 10.87 3.40 -1.80
C ALA A 46 11.71 2.11 -1.73
N ASN A 47 12.15 1.69 -0.54
CA ASN A 47 12.76 0.39 -0.35
C ASN A 47 11.67 -0.68 -0.26
N LEU A 48 11.81 -1.72 -1.06
CA LEU A 48 10.86 -2.82 -1.12
C LEU A 48 10.75 -3.50 0.26
N VAL A 49 9.52 -3.61 0.76
CA VAL A 49 9.21 -4.28 2.03
C VAL A 49 8.69 -5.70 1.80
N GLY A 50 7.96 -5.89 0.70
CA GLY A 50 7.45 -7.19 0.30
C GLY A 50 7.10 -7.18 -1.19
N ALA A 51 7.16 -8.36 -1.80
CA ALA A 51 6.73 -8.54 -3.19
C ALA A 51 6.04 -9.89 -3.37
N GLY A 52 5.25 -9.97 -4.43
CA GLY A 52 4.58 -11.19 -4.88
C GLY A 52 4.24 -11.09 -6.36
N MET A 53 3.61 -12.14 -6.86
CA MET A 53 3.10 -12.19 -8.23
C MET A 53 1.57 -12.23 -8.18
N PHE A 54 0.91 -11.42 -9.00
CA PHE A 54 -0.54 -11.31 -9.05
C PHE A 54 -1.08 -11.59 -10.47
N PRO A 55 -2.12 -12.43 -10.62
CA PRO A 55 -2.72 -12.70 -11.92
C PRO A 55 -3.74 -11.63 -12.30
N VAL A 56 -3.37 -10.74 -13.23
CA VAL A 56 -4.26 -9.73 -13.82
C VAL A 56 -5.02 -10.34 -15.00
N LYS A 57 -6.35 -10.39 -14.89
CA LYS A 57 -7.24 -10.86 -15.95
C LYS A 57 -7.91 -9.68 -16.65
N ALA A 58 -7.92 -9.68 -17.98
CA ALA A 58 -8.52 -8.61 -18.79
C ALA A 58 -10.05 -8.58 -18.68
N ASP A 59 -10.66 -9.73 -18.43
CA ASP A 59 -12.11 -9.96 -18.27
C ASP A 59 -12.56 -9.93 -16.80
N ALA A 60 -11.68 -9.49 -15.88
CA ALA A 60 -12.07 -9.31 -14.48
C ALA A 60 -13.19 -8.28 -14.36
N ASN A 61 -14.27 -8.63 -13.66
CA ASN A 61 -15.32 -7.68 -13.31
C ASN A 61 -14.81 -6.73 -12.20
N PRO A 62 -14.56 -5.44 -12.50
CA PRO A 62 -14.10 -4.51 -11.48
C PRO A 62 -15.23 -4.24 -10.48
N SER A 63 -14.93 -4.39 -9.20
CA SER A 63 -15.88 -4.07 -8.14
C SER A 63 -15.96 -2.55 -7.89
N LYS A 64 -16.83 -2.13 -6.97
CA LYS A 64 -16.85 -0.76 -6.45
C LYS A 64 -15.60 -0.49 -5.63
N MET A 65 -15.10 0.73 -5.70
CA MET A 65 -14.01 1.18 -4.82
C MET A 65 -14.59 1.52 -3.44
N ALA A 66 -14.01 0.92 -2.40
CA ALA A 66 -14.28 1.24 -1.00
C ALA A 66 -12.98 1.65 -0.31
N ILE A 67 -13.06 2.58 0.64
CA ILE A 67 -11.94 3.01 1.49
C ILE A 67 -12.33 2.75 2.94
N GLY A 68 -11.43 2.11 3.68
CA GLY A 68 -11.62 1.82 5.10
C GLY A 68 -12.47 0.59 5.40
N GLN A 69 -12.95 -0.13 4.38
CA GLN A 69 -13.70 -1.38 4.55
C GLN A 69 -13.71 -2.21 3.26
N GLU A 70 -14.05 -3.49 3.35
CA GLU A 70 -14.57 -4.27 2.21
C GLU A 70 -15.99 -3.79 1.85
N ARG A 71 -16.31 -3.77 0.56
CA ARG A 71 -17.49 -3.09 0.01
C ARG A 71 -18.84 -3.57 0.58
N ASP A 72 -18.96 -4.85 0.93
CA ASP A 72 -20.20 -5.53 1.30
C ASP A 72 -20.20 -5.93 2.78
N ALA A 73 -19.24 -5.45 3.58
CA ALA A 73 -19.11 -5.78 5.00
C ALA A 73 -20.09 -5.00 5.92
N ILE A 74 -21.32 -4.79 5.46
CA ILE A 74 -22.35 -3.94 6.11
C ILE A 74 -22.94 -4.52 7.42
N GLU A 75 -22.79 -5.83 7.67
CA GLU A 75 -23.31 -6.49 8.89
C GLU A 75 -22.26 -7.34 9.63
N HIS A 76 -20.96 -7.11 9.38
CA HIS A 76 -19.92 -7.91 10.00
C HIS A 76 -19.73 -7.55 11.49
N PRO A 77 -19.83 -8.52 12.43
CA PRO A 77 -19.64 -8.28 13.87
C PRO A 77 -18.16 -8.06 14.27
N GLY A 78 -17.27 -7.90 13.30
CA GLY A 78 -15.82 -7.86 13.48
C GLY A 78 -15.22 -6.44 13.47
N LYS A 79 -13.96 -6.34 13.91
CA LYS A 79 -13.11 -5.15 13.81
C LYS A 79 -12.37 -5.07 12.47
N GLU A 80 -13.01 -5.49 11.39
CA GLU A 80 -12.37 -5.62 10.06
C GLU A 80 -12.38 -4.31 9.27
N SER A 81 -13.17 -3.33 9.70
CA SER A 81 -13.10 -1.95 9.21
C SER A 81 -11.83 -1.28 9.71
N PHE A 82 -11.26 -0.43 8.86
CA PHE A 82 -10.16 0.43 9.24
C PHE A 82 -10.61 1.41 10.34
N ASP A 83 -9.89 1.38 11.45
CA ASP A 83 -10.06 2.29 12.58
C ASP A 83 -8.81 3.17 12.68
N GLY A 84 -8.92 4.40 12.18
CA GLY A 84 -7.82 5.35 12.10
C GLY A 84 -8.10 6.50 11.13
N GLU A 85 -7.04 7.20 10.75
CA GLU A 85 -7.11 8.40 9.93
C GLU A 85 -6.39 8.21 8.59
N ILE A 86 -6.99 8.68 7.49
CA ILE A 86 -6.38 8.71 6.16
C ILE A 86 -6.14 10.16 5.76
N ALA A 87 -4.90 10.63 5.90
CA ALA A 87 -4.55 12.02 5.58
C ALA A 87 -4.55 12.31 4.06
N ARG A 88 -4.30 11.30 3.22
CA ARG A 88 -4.34 11.39 1.75
C ARG A 88 -4.36 10.01 1.11
N PHE A 89 -5.08 9.91 0.00
CA PHE A 89 -5.18 8.72 -0.82
C PHE A 89 -4.91 9.08 -2.29
N LEU A 90 -3.99 8.37 -2.95
CA LEU A 90 -3.55 8.62 -4.32
C LEU A 90 -3.66 7.34 -5.15
N ILE A 91 -4.28 7.42 -6.33
CA ILE A 91 -4.31 6.34 -7.33
C ILE A 91 -3.62 6.84 -8.59
N TYR A 92 -2.81 5.99 -9.21
CA TYR A 92 -2.17 6.24 -10.49
C TYR A 92 -2.70 5.25 -11.53
N GLN A 93 -2.90 5.72 -12.76
CA GLN A 93 -3.36 4.89 -13.89
C GLN A 93 -2.28 3.93 -14.42
N ARG A 94 -1.04 4.05 -13.92
CA ARG A 94 0.10 3.22 -14.30
C ARG A 94 1.02 3.00 -13.08
N PRO A 95 1.85 1.95 -13.08
CA PRO A 95 2.94 1.86 -12.11
C PRO A 95 3.84 3.10 -12.22
N LEU A 96 4.12 3.70 -11.07
CA LEU A 96 5.19 4.68 -10.97
C LEU A 96 6.53 3.99 -11.17
N THR A 97 7.46 4.65 -11.85
CA THR A 97 8.87 4.24 -11.86
C THR A 97 9.46 4.34 -10.45
N ASP A 98 10.60 3.70 -10.21
CA ASP A 98 11.29 3.78 -8.91
C ASP A 98 11.62 5.23 -8.52
N GLN A 99 12.02 6.04 -9.50
CA GLN A 99 12.32 7.46 -9.29
C GLN A 99 11.06 8.25 -8.90
N GLU A 100 9.93 8.02 -9.58
CA GLU A 100 8.66 8.68 -9.28
C GLU A 100 8.11 8.27 -7.92
N LEU A 101 8.16 6.97 -7.59
CA LEU A 101 7.73 6.46 -6.29
C LEU A 101 8.59 7.06 -5.17
N ASN A 102 9.92 7.05 -5.33
CA ASN A 102 10.84 7.63 -4.36
C ASN A 102 10.60 9.13 -4.16
N LYS A 103 10.40 9.88 -5.25
CA LYS A 103 10.09 11.32 -5.19
C LYS A 103 8.77 11.56 -4.46
N THR A 104 7.74 10.76 -4.76
CA THR A 104 6.41 10.85 -4.13
C THR A 104 6.49 10.61 -2.64
N ILE A 105 7.10 9.49 -2.22
CA ILE A 105 7.22 9.14 -0.80
C ILE A 105 8.02 10.20 -0.04
N LYS A 106 9.15 10.66 -0.60
CA LYS A 106 9.96 11.73 0.01
C LYS A 106 9.19 13.04 0.16
N TYR A 107 8.41 13.42 -0.86
CA TYR A 107 7.58 14.61 -0.81
C TYR A 107 6.51 14.51 0.28
N LEU A 108 5.76 13.41 0.31
CA LEU A 108 4.72 13.18 1.32
C LEU A 108 5.29 13.13 2.75
N ALA A 109 6.47 12.51 2.92
CA ALA A 109 7.12 12.43 4.22
C ALA A 109 7.55 13.81 4.73
N LEU A 110 7.95 14.70 3.82
CA LEU A 110 8.26 16.09 4.16
C LEU A 110 6.97 16.87 4.46
N TYR A 111 5.97 16.78 3.57
CA TYR A 111 4.71 17.51 3.67
C TYR A 111 3.96 17.23 4.98
N TYR A 112 3.93 15.95 5.40
CA TYR A 112 3.27 15.54 6.64
C TYR A 112 4.20 15.48 7.85
N GLY A 113 5.45 15.95 7.73
CA GLY A 113 6.37 16.02 8.87
C GLY A 113 6.86 14.67 9.43
N LEU A 114 6.67 13.56 8.70
CA LEU A 114 7.06 12.21 9.13
C LEU A 114 8.59 12.03 9.23
N LYS A 115 9.37 12.94 8.65
CA LYS A 115 10.84 12.91 8.68
C LYS A 115 11.47 13.23 10.04
N LYS A 116 10.76 13.82 11.02
CA LYS A 116 11.39 14.16 12.33
C LYS A 116 11.92 12.96 13.12
N ALA A 117 11.44 11.74 12.87
CA ALA A 117 11.90 10.52 13.54
C ALA A 117 13.13 9.84 12.89
N TRP A 118 13.54 10.26 11.68
CA TRP A 118 14.62 9.58 10.93
C TRP A 118 15.96 10.33 10.98
N TYR A 119 15.96 11.57 11.46
CA TYR A 119 17.15 12.44 11.51
C TYR A 119 17.82 12.50 12.89
N THR A 120 17.26 11.89 13.94
CA THR A 120 17.88 11.87 15.28
C THR A 120 18.96 10.81 15.47
N LYS A 121 19.31 10.04 14.42
CA LYS A 121 20.51 9.17 14.42
C LYS A 121 21.31 9.30 13.12
N ARG A 122 21.85 10.48 12.88
CA ARG A 122 23.22 10.71 12.37
C ARG A 122 23.43 12.21 12.32
N GLY A 123 24.52 12.66 12.95
CA GLY A 123 24.89 14.06 13.02
C GLY A 123 24.95 14.73 11.66
N HIS A 124 24.66 16.03 11.69
CA HIS A 124 24.98 17.09 10.73
C HIS A 124 25.69 16.67 9.43
N GLN A 125 25.16 17.13 8.29
CA GLN A 125 25.74 18.26 7.54
C GLN A 125 24.93 18.55 6.25
N TRP A 126 24.68 19.86 6.07
CA TRP A 126 24.13 20.61 4.92
C TRP A 126 22.68 20.32 4.49
#